data_AF-A0A959LFL3-F1
#
_entry.id   AF-A0A959LFL3-F1
#
_cell.length_a   1.000
_cell.length_b   1.000
_cell.length_c   1.000
_cell.angle_alpha   90.00
_cell.angle_beta   90.00
_cell.angle_gamma   90.00
#
_symmetry.space_group_name_H-M   'P 1'
#
loop_
_entity.id
_entity.type
_entity.pdbx_description
1 polymer ?
#
loop_
_entity_poly.entity_id
_entity_poly.type
_entity_poly.pdbx_seq_one_letter_code
_entity_poly.pdbx_strand_id
1 'polypeptide(L)'
;MIFTLLVLGGCHRRASESLSPEWIETRVTVINAASTSGCGYLLRPEAGPDLVPVSFAGDPVDWVQEGVYQVTYRPEPVPVYACTAEGIPVQVGQVEAIDTKAPPGTGGIRPEIPTCVLAIDPYQVPWMARIMEQADPMRVVRYTLDRQTVYGFWGSNEDEDLPFYLFDCRGNRLCVRADDRSSCTLEERLQDAYTILTRNH
;
A
#
# COMPACT_ATOMS: atom_id res chain seq x y z
N MET A 1 -21.18 -37.72 51.83
CA MET A 1 -20.31 -36.52 51.78
C MET A 1 -19.23 -36.80 50.76
N ILE A 2 -19.34 -36.21 49.57
CA ILE A 2 -18.51 -36.51 48.41
C ILE A 2 -17.82 -35.21 47.96
N PHE A 3 -16.50 -35.34 47.84
CA PHE A 3 -15.46 -34.56 47.16
C PHE A 3 -15.76 -33.16 46.61
N THR A 4 -14.99 -32.23 47.17
CA THR A 4 -14.44 -30.99 46.61
C THR A 4 -14.08 -31.09 45.12
N LEU A 5 -14.54 -30.11 44.32
CA LEU A 5 -13.89 -29.75 43.06
C LEU A 5 -13.62 -28.24 43.03
N LEU A 6 -12.34 -27.87 43.18
CA LEU A 6 -11.79 -26.58 42.82
C LEU A 6 -11.82 -26.45 41.29
N VAL A 7 -12.43 -25.39 40.75
CA VAL A 7 -12.13 -24.94 39.38
C VAL A 7 -11.30 -23.67 39.50
N LEU A 8 -9.98 -23.86 39.37
CA LEU A 8 -8.98 -22.82 39.24
C LEU A 8 -9.16 -22.07 37.92
N GLY A 9 -8.90 -20.76 37.99
CA GLY A 9 -9.08 -19.83 36.90
C GLY A 9 -8.25 -20.14 35.65
N GLY A 10 -8.85 -19.83 34.50
CA GLY A 10 -8.15 -19.61 33.25
C GLY A 10 -8.40 -18.18 32.78
N CYS A 11 -7.63 -17.21 33.28
CA CYS A 11 -7.50 -15.93 32.59
C CYS A 11 -6.72 -16.17 31.30
N HIS A 12 -7.40 -16.43 30.19
CA HIS A 12 -6.79 -16.31 28.86
C HIS A 12 -6.56 -14.83 28.55
N ARG A 13 -5.44 -14.28 29.06
CA ARG A 13 -4.80 -13.15 28.40
C ARG A 13 -4.25 -13.66 27.08
N ARG A 14 -5.02 -13.49 26.00
CA ARG A 14 -4.41 -13.39 24.66
C ARG A 14 -3.53 -12.15 24.69
N ALA A 15 -2.25 -12.33 24.94
CA ALA A 15 -1.25 -11.37 24.51
C ALA A 15 -1.35 -11.36 22.98
N SER A 16 -2.07 -10.37 22.44
CA SER A 16 -1.86 -9.94 21.07
C SER A 16 -0.48 -9.31 21.05
N GLU A 17 0.53 -10.14 20.81
CA GLU A 17 1.84 -9.67 20.38
C GLU A 17 1.62 -8.98 19.03
N SER A 18 1.45 -7.66 19.10
CA SER A 18 1.64 -6.75 17.98
C SER A 18 3.12 -6.77 17.63
N LEU A 19 3.56 -7.83 16.95
CA LEU A 19 4.85 -7.86 16.29
C LEU A 19 4.74 -6.90 15.10
N SER A 20 5.22 -5.67 15.30
CA SER A 20 5.58 -4.81 14.18
C SER A 20 6.48 -5.63 13.25
N PRO A 21 6.17 -5.75 11.94
CA PRO A 21 6.96 -6.58 11.04
C PRO A 21 8.41 -6.15 11.10
N GLU A 22 9.29 -7.10 11.41
CA GLU A 22 10.73 -6.89 11.53
C GLU A 22 11.31 -6.51 10.16
N TRP A 23 12.28 -5.58 10.16
CA TRP A 23 13.01 -5.21 8.95
C TRP A 23 13.93 -6.36 8.53
N ILE A 24 13.79 -6.80 7.29
CA ILE A 24 14.58 -7.88 6.70
C ILE A 24 15.69 -7.26 5.88
N GLU A 25 16.94 -7.63 6.17
CA GLU A 25 18.09 -7.21 5.41
C GLU A 25 18.39 -8.21 4.28
N THR A 26 18.62 -7.71 3.06
CA THR A 26 18.97 -8.56 1.92
C THR A 26 19.79 -7.78 0.88
N ARG A 27 20.51 -8.52 0.04
CA ARG A 27 21.19 -7.97 -1.13
C ARG A 27 20.32 -8.12 -2.36
N VAL A 28 20.20 -7.04 -3.14
CA VAL A 28 19.35 -7.00 -4.34
C VAL A 28 20.09 -6.46 -5.56
N THR A 29 19.66 -6.92 -6.72
CA THR A 29 20.00 -6.34 -8.02
C THR A 29 18.79 -5.58 -8.56
N VAL A 30 19.00 -4.36 -9.03
CA VAL A 30 17.94 -3.54 -9.61
C VAL A 30 17.63 -3.99 -11.04
N ILE A 31 16.36 -4.24 -11.32
CA ILE A 31 15.89 -4.64 -12.65
C ILE A 31 14.90 -3.61 -13.16
N ASN A 32 15.13 -3.11 -14.38
CA ASN A 32 14.17 -2.23 -15.04
C ASN A 32 12.88 -2.99 -15.33
N ALA A 33 11.76 -2.48 -14.82
CA ALA A 33 10.44 -3.05 -15.02
C ALA A 33 9.45 -2.04 -15.62
N ALA A 34 9.96 -0.95 -16.22
CA ALA A 34 9.13 0.11 -16.81
C ALA A 34 8.18 -0.37 -17.91
N SER A 35 8.48 -1.50 -18.56
CA SER A 35 7.59 -2.15 -19.52
C SER A 35 6.38 -2.82 -18.87
N THR A 36 6.36 -2.97 -17.55
CA THR A 36 5.29 -3.60 -16.78
C THR A 36 4.44 -2.51 -16.11
N SER A 37 3.14 -2.53 -16.36
CA SER A 37 2.20 -1.49 -15.93
C SER A 37 2.28 -1.19 -14.43
N GLY A 38 2.68 0.04 -14.08
CA GLY A 38 2.76 0.52 -12.70
C GLY A 38 4.06 0.15 -11.97
N CYS A 39 5.04 -0.44 -12.66
CA CYS A 39 6.37 -0.72 -12.13
C CYS A 39 7.39 0.25 -12.72
N GLY A 40 8.23 0.88 -11.89
CA GLY A 40 9.45 1.52 -12.38
C GLY A 40 10.58 0.49 -12.51
N TYR A 41 10.82 -0.25 -11.44
CA TYR A 41 11.86 -1.26 -11.30
C TYR A 41 11.46 -2.28 -10.24
N LEU A 42 12.18 -3.40 -10.23
CA LEU A 42 12.12 -4.45 -9.22
C LEU A 42 13.46 -4.57 -8.51
N LEU A 43 13.42 -5.06 -7.27
CA LEU A 43 14.61 -5.43 -6.54
C LEU A 43 14.65 -6.96 -6.48
N ARG A 44 15.58 -7.58 -7.22
CA ARG A 44 15.75 -9.02 -7.24
C ARG A 44 16.75 -9.45 -6.18
N PRO A 45 16.34 -10.14 -5.12
CA PRO A 45 17.28 -10.68 -4.14
C PRO A 45 18.12 -11.82 -4.74
N GLU A 46 19.26 -12.14 -4.13
CA GLU A 46 20.07 -13.30 -4.53
C GLU A 46 19.28 -14.62 -4.42
N ALA A 47 18.34 -14.69 -3.46
CA ALA A 47 17.42 -15.81 -3.28
C ALA A 47 16.03 -15.32 -2.86
N GLY A 48 14.99 -15.94 -3.42
CA GLY A 48 13.60 -15.60 -3.13
C GLY A 48 12.89 -14.88 -4.27
N PRO A 49 11.65 -14.44 -4.03
CA PRO A 49 10.85 -13.71 -5.03
C PRO A 49 11.37 -12.28 -5.22
N ASP A 50 11.07 -11.69 -6.38
CA ASP A 50 11.33 -10.28 -6.63
C ASP A 50 10.55 -9.41 -5.65
N LEU A 51 11.15 -8.29 -5.25
CA LEU A 51 10.52 -7.30 -4.40
C LEU A 51 10.05 -6.11 -5.25
N VAL A 52 8.83 -5.66 -4.97
CA VAL A 52 8.19 -4.51 -5.60
C VAL A 52 8.21 -3.36 -4.60
N PRO A 53 9.09 -2.35 -4.76
CA PRO A 53 9.10 -1.18 -3.89
C PRO A 53 7.80 -0.39 -4.07
N VAL A 54 7.02 -0.27 -2.99
CA VAL A 54 5.77 0.51 -2.97
C VAL A 54 5.85 1.76 -2.11
N SER A 55 6.80 1.79 -1.17
CA SER A 55 7.06 2.95 -0.32
C SER A 55 8.52 2.97 0.18
N PHE A 56 8.97 4.12 0.69
CA PHE A 56 10.31 4.31 1.26
C PHE A 56 10.19 4.89 2.66
N ALA A 57 10.96 4.37 3.62
CA ALA A 57 11.01 4.94 4.97
C ALA A 57 11.93 6.16 5.08
N GLY A 58 12.75 6.41 4.06
CA GLY A 58 13.67 7.55 3.97
C GLY A 58 13.59 8.25 2.61
N ASP A 59 14.67 8.97 2.28
CA ASP A 59 14.75 9.67 1.01
C ASP A 59 14.74 8.70 -0.19
N PRO A 60 14.08 9.05 -1.31
CA PRO A 60 14.08 8.22 -2.51
C PRO A 60 15.50 8.01 -3.03
N VAL A 61 15.82 6.78 -3.42
CA VAL A 61 17.11 6.42 -4.00
C VAL A 61 17.04 6.48 -5.53
N ASP A 62 18.09 7.01 -6.14
CA ASP A 62 18.30 6.96 -7.59
C ASP A 62 18.97 5.63 -7.96
N TRP A 63 18.18 4.65 -8.39
CA TRP A 63 18.66 3.28 -8.61
C TRP A 63 19.38 3.10 -9.94
N VAL A 64 20.64 2.72 -9.93
CA VAL A 64 21.35 2.30 -11.15
C VAL A 64 20.84 0.94 -11.62
N GLN A 65 20.40 0.84 -12.87
CA GLN A 65 20.00 -0.43 -13.49
C GLN A 65 21.14 -1.46 -13.40
N GLU A 66 20.80 -2.70 -13.04
CA GLU A 66 21.76 -3.79 -12.77
C GLU A 66 22.75 -3.52 -11.62
N GLY A 67 22.58 -2.42 -10.88
CA GLY A 67 23.36 -2.14 -9.69
C GLY A 67 22.99 -3.07 -8.53
N VAL A 68 23.99 -3.39 -7.71
CA VAL A 68 23.85 -4.24 -6.53
C VAL A 68 23.85 -3.39 -5.27
N TYR A 69 22.86 -3.61 -4.42
CA TYR A 69 22.64 -2.84 -3.19
C TYR A 69 22.37 -3.77 -2.01
N GLN A 70 22.82 -3.35 -0.82
CA GLN A 70 22.32 -3.85 0.44
C GLN A 70 21.06 -3.04 0.79
N VAL A 71 19.96 -3.72 1.10
CA VAL A 71 18.70 -3.05 1.47
C VAL A 71 18.09 -3.70 2.71
N THR A 72 17.44 -2.89 3.53
CA THR A 72 16.45 -3.39 4.50
C THR A 72 15.06 -3.20 3.92
N TYR A 73 14.16 -4.15 4.11
CA TYR A 73 12.77 -4.03 3.66
C TYR A 73 11.80 -4.63 4.66
N ARG A 74 10.53 -4.25 4.58
CA ARG A 74 9.43 -4.96 5.23
C ARG A 74 8.32 -5.23 4.22
N PRO A 75 7.69 -6.41 4.23
CA PRO A 75 6.52 -6.65 3.39
C PRO A 75 5.39 -5.66 3.73
N GLU A 76 4.75 -5.11 2.69
CA GLU A 76 3.54 -4.31 2.82
C GLU A 76 2.37 -5.00 2.13
N PRO A 77 1.14 -4.85 2.65
CA PRO A 77 -0.04 -5.42 2.01
C PRO A 77 -0.19 -4.83 0.61
N VAL A 78 -0.45 -5.68 -0.39
CA VAL A 78 -0.51 -5.32 -1.82
C VAL A 78 -1.35 -4.06 -2.01
N PRO A 79 -0.74 -2.94 -2.43
CA PRO A 79 -1.51 -1.78 -2.83
C PRO A 79 -2.26 -2.07 -4.14
N VAL A 80 -3.44 -1.48 -4.33
CA VAL A 80 -4.23 -1.74 -5.56
C VAL A 80 -3.60 -1.13 -6.82
N TYR A 81 -2.67 -0.19 -6.65
CA TYR A 81 -1.83 0.35 -7.71
C TYR A 81 -0.54 -0.46 -7.96
N ALA A 82 -0.31 -1.54 -7.20
CA ALA A 82 0.96 -2.25 -7.29
C ALA A 82 1.22 -2.72 -8.72
N CYS A 83 2.44 -2.42 -9.16
CA CYS A 83 3.15 -3.11 -10.22
C CYS A 83 2.57 -4.49 -10.51
N THR A 84 2.15 -4.74 -11.75
CA THR A 84 1.60 -6.06 -12.13
C THR A 84 2.66 -7.15 -12.23
N ALA A 85 3.93 -6.84 -11.94
CA ALA A 85 4.96 -7.86 -11.87
C ALA A 85 4.69 -8.79 -10.68
N GLU A 86 4.95 -10.07 -10.87
CA GLU A 86 4.95 -11.03 -9.77
C GLU A 86 6.08 -10.68 -8.79
N GLY A 87 5.73 -10.29 -7.57
CA GLY A 87 6.69 -9.95 -6.54
C GLY A 87 6.02 -9.59 -5.21
N ILE A 88 6.82 -9.52 -4.16
CA ILE A 88 6.36 -9.12 -2.83
C ILE A 88 6.37 -7.59 -2.76
N PRO A 89 5.24 -6.91 -2.52
CA PRO A 89 5.24 -5.48 -2.24
C PRO A 89 5.97 -5.19 -0.93
N VAL A 90 6.88 -4.22 -0.95
CA VAL A 90 7.71 -3.89 0.21
C VAL A 90 7.85 -2.39 0.42
N GLN A 91 7.93 -1.99 1.69
CA GLN A 91 8.56 -0.72 2.04
C GLN A 91 10.07 -0.94 2.10
N VAL A 92 10.82 -0.09 1.40
CA VAL A 92 12.28 -0.08 1.44
C VAL A 92 12.77 0.89 2.51
N GLY A 93 13.71 0.43 3.32
CA GLY A 93 14.31 1.17 4.42
C GLY A 93 15.67 1.73 4.02
N GLN A 94 16.70 1.37 4.77
CA GLN A 94 18.08 1.72 4.46
C GLN A 94 18.54 1.05 3.16
N VAL A 95 19.31 1.79 2.37
CA VAL A 95 19.90 1.35 1.11
C VAL A 95 21.38 1.74 1.08
N GLU A 96 22.24 0.80 0.75
CA GLU A 96 23.68 1.00 0.57
C GLU A 96 24.12 0.41 -0.76
N ALA A 97 24.78 1.21 -1.60
CA ALA A 97 25.32 0.75 -2.88
C ALA A 97 26.57 -0.11 -2.64
N ILE A 98 26.59 -1.33 -3.19
CA ILE A 98 27.74 -2.25 -3.10
C ILE A 98 28.55 -2.20 -4.40
N ASP A 99 27.88 -2.39 -5.53
CA ASP A 99 28.49 -2.39 -6.86
C ASP A 99 27.55 -1.73 -7.87
N THR A 100 27.88 -0.49 -8.22
CA THR A 100 27.16 0.26 -9.25
C THR A 100 28.15 0.64 -10.33
N LYS A 101 28.01 0.03 -11.51
CA LYS A 101 28.87 0.32 -12.68
C LYS A 101 28.74 1.75 -13.23
N ALA A 102 27.79 2.54 -12.72
CA ALA A 102 27.61 3.95 -13.05
C ALA A 102 27.87 4.85 -11.83
N PRO A 103 28.47 6.04 -12.00
CA PRO A 103 28.59 7.03 -10.94
C PRO A 103 27.21 7.45 -10.37
N PRO A 104 27.12 7.78 -9.07
CA PRO A 104 25.92 8.38 -8.49
C PRO A 104 25.49 9.62 -9.31
N GLY A 105 24.21 9.71 -9.67
CA GLY A 105 23.66 10.85 -10.42
C GLY A 105 23.75 10.77 -11.95
N THR A 106 24.34 9.72 -12.53
CA THR A 106 24.37 9.50 -13.98
C THR A 106 23.62 8.21 -14.34
N GLY A 107 22.31 8.30 -14.54
CA GLY A 107 21.51 7.21 -15.13
C GLY A 107 20.68 6.36 -14.16
N GLY A 108 20.38 6.86 -12.96
CA GLY A 108 19.48 6.17 -12.03
C GLY A 108 18.04 6.15 -12.53
N ILE A 109 17.39 4.98 -12.49
CA ILE A 109 15.95 4.82 -12.53
C ILE A 109 15.40 5.37 -11.22
N ARG A 110 14.76 6.54 -11.29
CA ARG A 110 14.06 7.12 -10.16
C ARG A 110 12.64 6.56 -10.14
N PRO A 111 12.11 6.08 -9.00
CA PRO A 111 10.70 5.76 -8.93
C PRO A 111 9.90 7.01 -9.27
N GLU A 112 9.12 6.96 -10.35
CA GLU A 112 8.12 7.99 -10.62
C GLU A 112 7.08 7.88 -9.52
N ILE A 113 7.22 8.74 -8.50
CA ILE A 113 6.18 8.92 -7.50
C ILE A 113 4.98 9.47 -8.28
N PRO A 114 3.83 8.75 -8.32
CA PRO A 114 2.69 9.22 -9.06
C PRO A 114 2.33 10.63 -8.61
N THR A 115 2.17 11.54 -9.56
CA THR A 115 1.68 12.87 -9.24
C THR A 115 0.27 12.75 -8.68
N CYS A 116 -0.08 13.65 -7.75
CA CYS A 116 -1.42 13.69 -7.17
C CYS A 116 -2.44 13.97 -8.28
N VAL A 117 -3.36 13.04 -8.53
CA VAL A 117 -4.38 13.21 -9.56
C VAL A 117 -5.64 13.77 -8.93
N LEU A 118 -6.15 14.87 -9.50
CA LEU A 118 -7.46 15.41 -9.21
C LEU A 118 -8.46 14.83 -10.22
N ALA A 119 -9.05 13.68 -9.87
CA ALA A 119 -9.99 12.98 -10.73
C ALA A 119 -11.35 13.69 -10.74
N ILE A 120 -11.88 13.91 -11.94
CA ILE A 120 -13.28 14.25 -12.17
C ILE A 120 -14.08 13.00 -12.60
N ASP A 121 -13.39 12.03 -13.19
CA ASP A 121 -13.95 10.74 -13.61
C ASP A 121 -12.99 9.62 -13.15
N PRO A 122 -13.44 8.67 -12.31
CA PRO A 122 -12.59 7.59 -11.82
C PRO A 122 -12.16 6.61 -12.93
N TYR A 123 -12.84 6.55 -14.08
CA TYR A 123 -12.43 5.68 -15.18
C TYR A 123 -11.25 6.25 -15.99
N GLN A 124 -10.97 7.55 -15.88
CA GLN A 124 -9.85 8.18 -16.59
C GLN A 124 -8.53 8.08 -15.82
N VAL A 125 -8.58 7.69 -14.55
CA VAL A 125 -7.39 7.53 -13.70
C VAL A 125 -7.08 6.04 -13.60
N PRO A 126 -5.95 5.55 -14.14
CA PRO A 126 -5.72 4.10 -14.31
C PRO A 126 -5.88 3.27 -13.04
N TRP A 127 -5.41 3.77 -11.89
CA TRP A 127 -5.55 3.04 -10.62
C TRP A 127 -6.98 3.04 -10.09
N MET A 128 -7.74 4.13 -10.31
CA MET A 128 -9.15 4.19 -9.93
C MET A 128 -9.99 3.29 -10.84
N ALA A 129 -9.73 3.28 -12.15
CA ALA A 129 -10.43 2.43 -13.11
C ALA A 129 -10.35 0.95 -12.72
N ARG A 130 -9.18 0.48 -12.26
CA ARG A 130 -9.03 -0.88 -11.74
C ARG A 130 -9.90 -1.14 -10.50
N ILE A 131 -10.01 -0.19 -9.58
CA ILE A 131 -10.93 -0.31 -8.43
C ILE A 131 -12.37 -0.39 -8.92
N MET A 132 -12.74 0.46 -9.87
CA MET A 132 -14.07 0.47 -10.48
C MET A 132 -14.41 -0.89 -11.10
N GLU A 133 -13.46 -1.54 -11.76
CA GLU A 133 -13.63 -2.85 -12.39
C GLU A 133 -13.64 -4.01 -11.39
N GLN A 134 -12.77 -3.97 -10.37
CA GLN A 134 -12.57 -5.09 -9.44
C GLN A 134 -13.61 -5.13 -8.34
N ALA A 135 -13.98 -3.97 -7.80
CA ALA A 135 -14.82 -3.88 -6.62
C ALA A 135 -16.23 -3.37 -6.90
N ASP A 136 -16.47 -2.93 -8.14
CA ASP A 136 -17.75 -2.42 -8.62
C ASP A 136 -18.45 -1.43 -7.65
N PRO A 137 -17.76 -0.37 -7.21
CA PRO A 137 -18.31 0.59 -6.25
C PRO A 137 -19.48 1.36 -6.87
N MET A 138 -20.53 1.54 -6.06
CA MET A 138 -21.70 2.33 -6.44
C MET A 138 -21.42 3.83 -6.40
N ARG A 139 -20.52 4.26 -5.52
CA ARG A 139 -20.20 5.66 -5.33
C ARG A 139 -18.71 5.88 -5.08
N VAL A 140 -18.17 6.93 -5.69
CA VAL A 140 -16.81 7.44 -5.44
C VAL A 140 -16.91 8.87 -4.94
N VAL A 141 -16.35 9.14 -3.77
CA VAL A 141 -16.38 10.46 -3.14
C VAL A 141 -14.96 10.92 -2.86
N ARG A 142 -14.70 12.19 -3.19
CA ARG A 142 -13.46 12.88 -2.88
C ARG A 142 -13.59 13.65 -1.58
N TYR A 143 -12.55 13.64 -0.77
CA TYR A 143 -12.45 14.40 0.48
C TYR A 143 -11.13 15.14 0.55
N THR A 144 -11.09 16.08 1.50
CA THR A 144 -9.88 16.66 2.04
C THR A 144 -9.55 15.95 3.36
N LEU A 145 -8.33 15.41 3.49
CA LEU A 145 -7.77 14.89 4.74
C LEU A 145 -6.42 15.54 4.97
N ASP A 146 -6.25 16.31 6.05
CA ASP A 146 -5.02 17.05 6.35
C ASP A 146 -4.48 17.90 5.18
N ARG A 147 -5.38 18.58 4.44
CA ARG A 147 -5.08 19.36 3.22
C ARG A 147 -4.62 18.53 2.02
N GLN A 148 -4.76 17.21 2.07
CA GLN A 148 -4.52 16.31 0.94
C GLN A 148 -5.83 15.79 0.38
N THR A 149 -5.86 15.56 -0.93
CA THR A 149 -7.00 14.95 -1.59
C THR A 149 -6.97 13.44 -1.39
N VAL A 150 -8.09 12.89 -0.94
CA VAL A 150 -8.31 11.45 -0.78
C VAL A 150 -9.61 11.03 -1.47
N TYR A 151 -9.70 9.76 -1.85
CA TYR A 151 -10.80 9.17 -2.59
C TYR A 151 -11.32 7.94 -1.85
N GLY A 152 -12.59 7.97 -1.48
CA GLY A 152 -13.28 6.82 -0.93
C GLY A 152 -14.15 6.13 -1.99
N PHE A 153 -14.26 4.81 -1.87
CA PHE A 153 -15.09 3.97 -2.71
C PHE A 153 -16.14 3.26 -1.83
N TRP A 154 -17.42 3.35 -2.21
CA TRP A 154 -18.58 2.83 -1.47
C TRP A 154 -19.30 1.74 -2.26
N GLY A 155 -19.70 0.67 -1.55
CA GLY A 155 -20.48 -0.43 -2.12
C GLY A 155 -21.96 -0.08 -2.26
N SER A 156 -22.77 -1.08 -2.61
CA SER A 156 -24.22 -0.97 -2.79
C SER A 156 -25.04 -1.00 -1.51
N ASN A 157 -24.44 -1.34 -0.37
CA ASN A 157 -25.15 -1.33 0.90
C ASN A 157 -25.30 0.12 1.38
N GLU A 158 -26.52 0.63 1.33
CA GLU A 158 -26.87 2.02 1.70
C GLU A 158 -26.64 2.34 3.19
N ASP A 159 -26.51 1.32 4.03
CA ASP A 159 -26.37 1.42 5.50
C ASP A 159 -24.92 1.57 6.00
N GLU A 160 -23.97 1.90 5.12
CA GLU A 160 -22.55 1.95 5.48
C GLU A 160 -22.00 3.38 5.41
N ASP A 161 -21.88 4.00 6.59
CA ASP A 161 -21.34 5.35 6.79
C ASP A 161 -19.88 5.51 6.27
N LEU A 162 -19.17 4.39 6.09
CA LEU A 162 -17.74 4.37 5.74
C LEU A 162 -17.44 3.75 4.37
N PRO A 163 -16.45 4.28 3.63
CA PRO A 163 -15.98 3.65 2.40
C PRO A 163 -15.30 2.32 2.72
N PHE A 164 -15.47 1.32 1.85
CA PHE A 164 -14.77 0.05 2.01
C PHE A 164 -13.29 0.18 1.61
N TYR A 165 -12.96 1.12 0.70
CA TYR A 165 -11.60 1.53 0.40
C TYR A 165 -11.41 3.04 0.47
N LEU A 166 -10.31 3.48 1.09
CA LEU A 166 -9.85 4.86 1.08
C LEU A 166 -8.44 4.94 0.48
N PHE A 167 -8.23 5.83 -0.47
CA PHE A 167 -6.94 6.05 -1.13
C PHE A 167 -6.55 7.52 -1.09
N ASP A 168 -5.26 7.82 -1.08
CA ASP A 168 -4.78 9.18 -1.39
C ASP A 168 -4.86 9.46 -2.90
N CYS A 169 -4.56 10.69 -3.30
CA CYS A 169 -4.60 11.08 -4.71
C CYS A 169 -3.52 10.48 -5.61
N ARG A 170 -2.56 9.76 -5.05
CA ARG A 170 -1.54 9.00 -5.78
C ARG A 170 -1.94 7.54 -5.93
N GLY A 171 -3.07 7.14 -5.35
CA GLY A 171 -3.55 5.77 -5.33
C GLY A 171 -3.05 4.96 -4.13
N ASN A 172 -2.36 5.56 -3.14
CA ASN A 172 -1.95 4.84 -1.95
C ASN A 172 -3.14 4.50 -1.07
N ARG A 173 -3.27 3.23 -0.71
CA ARG A 173 -4.37 2.77 0.14
C ARG A 173 -4.14 3.24 1.58
N LEU A 174 -5.04 4.08 2.07
CA LEU A 174 -5.01 4.61 3.44
C LEU A 174 -5.70 3.68 4.43
N CYS A 175 -6.80 3.03 4.02
CA CYS A 175 -7.46 2.00 4.83
C CYS A 175 -8.35 1.06 3.98
N VAL A 176 -8.63 -0.13 4.53
CA VAL A 176 -9.62 -1.11 4.05
C VAL A 176 -10.50 -1.48 5.22
N ARG A 177 -11.82 -1.53 5.02
CA ARG A 177 -12.70 -2.14 6.01
C ARG A 177 -12.53 -3.66 5.95
N ALA A 178 -11.66 -4.21 6.80
CA ALA A 178 -11.69 -5.62 7.14
C ALA A 178 -12.82 -5.83 8.15
N ASP A 179 -13.56 -6.92 7.97
CA ASP A 179 -14.74 -7.37 8.70
C ASP A 179 -14.52 -7.47 10.23
N ASP A 180 -13.28 -7.30 10.68
CA ASP A 180 -12.86 -7.25 12.08
C ASP A 180 -12.21 -5.89 12.40
N ARG A 181 -13.06 -4.94 12.83
CA ARG A 181 -12.81 -3.83 13.79
C ARG A 181 -11.43 -3.15 13.87
N SER A 182 -10.68 -3.08 12.77
CA SER A 182 -9.61 -2.10 12.58
C SER A 182 -10.18 -0.96 11.75
N SER A 183 -10.71 0.01 12.49
CA SER A 183 -11.48 1.15 11.99
C SER A 183 -10.69 1.98 10.97
N CYS A 184 -11.29 2.25 9.81
CA CYS A 184 -11.08 3.54 9.15
C CYS A 184 -11.60 4.65 10.10
N THR A 185 -10.88 4.95 11.19
CA THR A 185 -11.21 5.99 12.19
C THR A 185 -10.98 7.40 11.65
N LEU A 186 -10.88 7.55 10.33
CA LEU A 186 -10.59 8.82 9.66
C LEU A 186 -11.86 9.63 9.40
N GLU A 187 -13.05 9.08 9.64
CA GLU A 187 -14.34 9.72 9.35
C GLU A 187 -14.46 11.12 9.97
N GLU A 188 -14.08 11.27 11.24
CA GLU A 188 -14.12 12.56 11.95
C GLU A 188 -13.15 13.61 11.38
N ARG A 189 -12.26 13.20 10.48
CA ARG A 189 -11.21 14.04 9.88
C ARG A 189 -11.42 14.29 8.39
N LEU A 190 -12.36 13.59 7.75
CA LEU A 190 -12.71 13.81 6.36
C LEU A 190 -13.52 15.11 6.25
N GLN A 191 -13.04 16.03 5.42
CA GLN A 191 -13.66 17.33 5.16
C GLN A 191 -14.01 17.46 3.67
N ASP A 192 -14.87 18.40 3.34
CA ASP A 192 -15.16 18.82 1.96
C ASP A 192 -15.55 17.66 1.01
N ALA A 193 -16.55 16.86 1.42
CA ALA A 193 -17.03 15.74 0.62
C ALA A 193 -17.59 16.21 -0.73
N TYR A 194 -17.03 15.68 -1.82
CA TYR A 194 -17.45 15.93 -3.20
C TYR A 194 -17.66 14.61 -3.93
N THR A 195 -18.91 14.29 -4.25
CA THR A 195 -19.24 13.09 -5.02
C THR A 195 -18.75 13.23 -6.45
N ILE A 196 -17.90 12.31 -6.87
CA ILE A 196 -17.34 12.26 -8.22
C ILE A 196 -18.21 11.42 -9.13
N LEU A 197 -18.68 10.28 -8.60
CA LEU A 197 -19.49 9.35 -9.35
C LEU A 197 -20.51 8.69 -8.42
N THR A 198 -21.75 8.62 -8.90
CA THR A 198 -22.81 7.78 -8.34
C THR A 198 -23.43 7.02 -9.50
N ARG A 199 -23.54 5.69 -9.39
CA ARG A 199 -24.32 4.90 -10.33
C ARG A 199 -25.78 4.89 -9.86
N ASN A 200 -26.70 5.23 -10.76
CA ASN A 200 -28.12 5.01 -10.50
C ASN A 200 -28.44 3.56 -10.88
N HIS A 201 -29.12 2.84 -9.98
CA HIS A 201 -29.65 1.51 -10.27
C HIS A 201 -30.70 1.53 -11.37
#